data_AF-I3RA48-F1
#
_entry.id   AF-I3RA48-F1
#
_cell.length_a   1.000
_cell.length_b   1.000
_cell.length_c   1.000
_cell.angle_alpha   90.00
_cell.angle_beta   90.00
_cell.angle_gamma   90.00
#
_symmetry.space_group_name_H-M   'P 1'
#
loop_
_entity.id
_entity.type
_entity.pdbx_description
1 polymer ?
#
loop_
_entity_poly.entity_id
_entity_poly.type
_entity_poly.pdbx_seq_one_letter_code
_entity_poly.pdbx_strand_id
1 'polypeptide(L)'
;MKRRTFLAASAVSIAGLSGCMADTEYRVTKATTEMSTDPFEMSVERTVKDATIEHPAELTFTLENTGDEPVRIKSYGVWPFGVLGLLDSPGGDDYMTESGLNSPSYETSDRVEVKPNGMSISSEPLTRTIKPGKLVSRRYELDGDDIYRAGTYYVVPEFDDHPSSYTTGDSWSTLDYRLQLDIEEKARLPF
;
A
#
# COMPACT_ATOMS: atom_id res chain seq x y z
N MET A 1 -34.92 31.74 -28.74
CA MET A 1 -35.69 30.51 -28.46
C MET A 1 -35.57 29.54 -29.62
N LYS A 2 -34.86 28.42 -29.46
CA LYS A 2 -35.01 27.20 -30.28
C LYS A 2 -34.76 25.99 -29.38
N ARG A 3 -35.86 25.39 -28.91
CA ARG A 3 -35.84 24.13 -28.15
C ARG A 3 -35.57 23.00 -29.15
N ARG A 4 -34.50 22.23 -28.93
CA ARG A 4 -34.22 21.01 -29.70
C ARG A 4 -34.38 19.83 -28.76
N THR A 5 -35.43 19.06 -29.04
CA THR A 5 -35.85 17.82 -28.41
C THR A 5 -34.77 16.75 -28.61
N PHE A 6 -34.18 16.24 -27.53
CA PHE A 6 -33.40 15.01 -27.56
C PHE A 6 -34.36 13.84 -27.42
N LEU A 7 -34.59 13.12 -28.53
CA LEU A 7 -35.27 11.83 -28.52
C LEU A 7 -34.24 10.74 -28.20
N ALA A 8 -34.56 9.96 -27.16
CA ALA A 8 -33.86 8.77 -26.76
C ALA A 8 -33.87 7.73 -27.88
N ALA A 9 -32.69 7.25 -28.27
CA ALA A 9 -32.52 6.06 -29.08
C ALA A 9 -31.71 5.06 -28.25
N SER A 10 -32.44 4.15 -27.58
CA SER A 10 -31.89 3.03 -26.83
C SER A 10 -31.34 1.99 -27.82
N ALA A 11 -30.05 2.05 -28.13
CA ALA A 11 -29.37 0.96 -28.83
C ALA A 11 -28.89 -0.06 -27.79
N VAL A 12 -29.71 -1.07 -27.53
CA VAL A 12 -29.31 -2.27 -26.78
C VAL A 12 -28.33 -3.05 -27.66
N SER A 13 -27.04 -2.81 -27.46
CA SER A 13 -25.98 -3.64 -28.03
C SER A 13 -25.62 -4.70 -27.01
N ILE A 14 -26.36 -5.82 -27.00
CA ILE A 14 -25.87 -7.06 -26.37
C ILE A 14 -24.85 -7.65 -27.33
N ALA A 15 -23.66 -7.06 -27.33
CA ALA A 15 -22.47 -7.71 -27.85
C ALA A 15 -21.95 -8.62 -26.74
N GLY A 16 -22.02 -9.93 -26.97
CA GLY A 16 -21.42 -10.92 -26.09
C GLY A 16 -19.92 -10.68 -26.01
N LEU A 17 -19.45 -10.23 -24.84
CA LEU A 17 -18.05 -10.30 -24.46
C LEU A 17 -17.73 -11.73 -24.02
N SER A 18 -17.74 -12.65 -24.98
CA SER A 18 -17.02 -13.91 -24.82
C SER A 18 -15.54 -13.61 -25.01
N GLY A 19 -14.80 -13.53 -23.90
CA GLY A 19 -13.34 -13.50 -23.90
C GLY A 19 -12.69 -12.31 -23.20
N CYS A 20 -12.88 -12.16 -21.89
CA CYS A 20 -11.73 -11.89 -21.04
C CYS A 20 -11.49 -13.18 -20.26
N MET A 21 -10.24 -13.63 -20.22
CA MET A 21 -9.81 -14.70 -19.34
C MET A 21 -10.34 -14.41 -17.94
N ALA A 22 -10.76 -15.45 -17.23
CA ALA A 22 -11.19 -15.31 -15.85
C ALA A 22 -10.00 -14.77 -15.04
N ASP A 23 -9.94 -13.45 -14.86
CA ASP A 23 -8.93 -12.83 -14.03
C ASP A 23 -9.12 -13.40 -12.62
N THR A 24 -8.12 -14.13 -12.16
CA THR A 24 -8.09 -14.68 -10.81
C THR A 24 -8.21 -13.51 -9.84
N GLU A 25 -9.28 -13.50 -9.05
CA GLU A 25 -9.48 -12.45 -8.04
C GLU A 25 -8.87 -12.90 -6.72
N TYR A 26 -8.35 -11.95 -5.95
CA TYR A 26 -7.75 -12.23 -4.66
C TYR A 26 -8.48 -11.46 -3.54
N ARG A 27 -8.33 -11.95 -2.32
CA ARG A 27 -8.81 -11.27 -1.12
C ARG A 27 -7.75 -11.31 -0.05
N VAL A 28 -7.53 -10.19 0.62
CA VAL A 28 -6.71 -10.14 1.82
C VAL A 28 -7.57 -10.68 2.96
N THR A 29 -7.26 -11.88 3.48
CA THR A 29 -8.00 -12.53 4.57
C THR A 29 -7.47 -12.20 5.94
N LYS A 30 -6.21 -11.79 6.03
CA LYS A 30 -5.56 -11.34 7.27
C LYS A 30 -4.58 -10.22 7.00
N ALA A 31 -4.47 -9.29 7.93
CA ALA A 31 -3.38 -8.32 8.00
C ALA A 31 -2.97 -8.21 9.48
N THR A 32 -1.70 -8.46 9.79
CA THR A 32 -1.19 -8.44 11.17
C THR A 32 0.22 -7.88 11.23
N THR A 33 0.51 -7.07 12.24
CA THR A 33 1.89 -6.67 12.57
C THR A 33 2.64 -7.85 13.17
N GLU A 34 3.78 -8.20 12.58
CA GLU A 34 4.70 -9.21 13.13
C GLU A 34 5.82 -8.57 13.97
N MET A 35 6.28 -7.39 13.54
CA MET A 35 7.40 -6.70 14.14
C MET A 35 7.18 -5.19 14.11
N SER A 36 7.54 -4.53 15.21
CA SER A 36 7.73 -3.08 15.30
C SER A 36 9.00 -2.79 16.10
N THR A 37 9.63 -1.64 15.86
CA THR A 37 10.80 -1.19 16.60
C THR A 37 10.41 -0.24 17.73
N ASP A 38 10.94 -0.45 18.94
CA ASP A 38 10.80 0.50 20.04
C ASP A 38 11.35 1.90 19.66
N PRO A 39 10.66 3.00 20.00
CA PRO A 39 9.51 3.11 20.91
C PRO A 39 8.16 3.12 20.17
N PHE A 40 8.04 2.43 19.04
CA PHE A 40 6.84 2.46 18.23
C PHE A 40 6.00 1.20 18.37
N GLU A 41 4.69 1.43 18.42
CA GLU A 41 3.69 0.41 18.15
C GLU A 41 3.11 0.62 16.76
N MET A 42 3.04 -0.48 15.99
CA MET A 42 2.56 -0.47 14.62
C MET A 42 1.29 -1.32 14.52
N SER A 43 0.26 -0.78 13.88
CA SER A 43 -0.98 -1.51 13.61
C SER A 43 -1.43 -1.33 12.17
N VAL A 44 -2.19 -2.31 11.69
CA VAL A 44 -2.79 -2.31 10.35
C VAL A 44 -4.24 -2.72 10.42
N GLU A 45 -5.09 -1.95 9.77
CA GLU A 45 -6.53 -2.21 9.65
C GLU A 45 -6.92 -2.34 8.18
N ARG A 46 -7.78 -3.31 7.87
CA ARG A 46 -8.32 -3.48 6.52
C ARG A 46 -9.65 -2.74 6.41
N THR A 47 -9.72 -1.78 5.50
CA THR A 47 -10.96 -1.02 5.24
C THR A 47 -11.78 -1.70 4.14
N VAL A 48 -11.12 -2.13 3.07
CA VAL A 48 -11.67 -2.97 2.00
C VAL A 48 -10.89 -4.27 1.99
N LYS A 49 -11.59 -5.41 1.96
CA LYS A 49 -10.99 -6.74 2.14
C LYS A 49 -10.61 -7.43 0.84
N ASP A 50 -11.26 -7.05 -0.25
CA ASP A 50 -11.05 -7.67 -1.55
C ASP A 50 -9.99 -6.87 -2.31
N ALA A 51 -8.98 -7.57 -2.84
CA ALA A 51 -7.98 -7.01 -3.75
C ALA A 51 -8.32 -7.56 -5.13
N THR A 52 -9.14 -6.84 -5.88
CA THR A 52 -9.44 -7.21 -7.27
C THR A 52 -8.68 -6.29 -8.22
N ILE A 53 -8.58 -6.70 -9.47
CA ILE A 53 -8.04 -5.85 -10.55
C ILE A 53 -8.84 -4.55 -10.65
N GLU A 54 -10.16 -4.61 -10.44
CA GLU A 54 -11.04 -3.43 -10.52
C GLU A 54 -11.02 -2.56 -9.25
N HIS A 55 -10.72 -3.15 -8.09
CA HIS A 55 -10.80 -2.51 -6.78
C HIS A 55 -9.66 -2.96 -5.85
N PRO A 56 -8.72 -2.07 -5.50
CA PRO A 56 -7.64 -2.42 -4.57
C PRO A 56 -8.16 -2.74 -3.17
N ALA A 57 -7.44 -3.60 -2.46
CA ALA A 57 -7.63 -3.76 -1.03
C ALA A 57 -7.03 -2.55 -0.29
N GLU A 58 -7.83 -1.91 0.55
CA GLU A 58 -7.42 -0.75 1.32
C GLU A 58 -6.91 -1.14 2.71
N LEU A 59 -5.68 -0.74 3.00
CA LEU A 59 -4.98 -0.97 4.25
C LEU A 59 -4.67 0.37 4.92
N THR A 60 -5.11 0.55 6.17
CA THR A 60 -4.73 1.71 6.99
C THR A 60 -3.64 1.31 7.96
N PHE A 61 -2.47 1.91 7.76
CA PHE A 61 -1.27 1.74 8.56
C PHE A 61 -1.25 2.81 9.63
N THR A 62 -1.00 2.46 10.89
CA THR A 62 -0.92 3.40 12.01
C THR A 62 0.33 3.16 12.84
N LEU A 63 1.12 4.22 13.01
CA LEU A 63 2.32 4.25 13.84
C LEU A 63 2.07 5.13 15.05
N GLU A 64 2.25 4.57 16.25
CA GLU A 64 2.14 5.29 17.50
C GLU A 64 3.51 5.37 18.19
N ASN A 65 3.87 6.57 18.66
CA ASN A 65 4.99 6.72 19.58
C ASN A 65 4.53 6.43 21.01
N THR A 66 4.80 5.23 21.51
CA THR A 66 4.42 4.78 22.86
C THR A 66 5.48 5.14 23.92
N GLY A 67 6.61 5.69 23.50
CA GLY A 67 7.64 6.20 24.40
C GLY A 67 7.30 7.55 25.02
N ASP A 68 8.14 7.97 25.97
CA ASP A 68 7.97 9.21 26.72
C ASP A 68 8.61 10.44 26.06
N GLU A 69 9.38 10.25 24.98
CA GLU A 69 10.12 11.31 24.28
C GLU A 69 9.60 11.55 22.86
N PRO A 70 9.67 12.78 22.31
CA PRO A 70 9.36 13.02 20.91
C PRO A 70 10.34 12.29 19.99
N VAL A 71 9.83 11.59 18.99
CA VAL A 71 10.65 10.86 18.01
C VAL A 71 10.61 11.58 16.68
N ARG A 72 11.77 11.83 16.07
CA ARG A 72 11.87 12.30 14.68
C ARG A 72 11.93 11.10 13.76
N ILE A 73 11.13 11.12 12.70
CA ILE A 73 11.13 10.10 11.64
C ILE A 73 11.57 10.73 10.35
N LYS A 74 12.47 10.04 9.65
CA LYS A 74 12.96 10.33 8.31
C LYS A 74 12.49 9.21 7.38
N SER A 75 11.79 9.58 6.32
CA SER A 75 11.17 8.65 5.36
C SER A 75 11.28 9.22 3.94
N TYR A 76 11.12 8.38 2.92
CA TYR A 76 11.26 8.78 1.52
C TYR A 76 9.93 8.58 0.77
N GLY A 77 9.62 9.47 -0.17
CA GLY A 77 8.35 9.45 -0.89
C GLY A 77 7.17 10.01 -0.09
N VAL A 78 6.77 9.34 1.00
CA VAL A 78 5.64 9.75 1.86
C VAL A 78 5.94 9.54 3.34
N TRP A 79 5.63 10.54 4.16
CA TRP A 79 5.81 10.44 5.61
C TRP A 79 4.56 9.85 6.31
N PRO A 80 4.68 8.95 7.31
CA PRO A 80 5.93 8.48 7.96
C PRO A 80 6.49 7.15 7.43
N PHE A 81 5.71 6.43 6.62
CA PHE A 81 5.99 5.02 6.31
C PHE A 81 6.87 4.82 5.07
N GLY A 82 6.84 5.78 4.14
CA GLY A 82 7.57 5.74 2.89
C GLY A 82 6.80 5.09 1.74
N VAL A 83 7.56 4.67 0.73
CA VAL A 83 7.09 3.69 -0.24
C VAL A 83 7.36 2.30 0.31
N LEU A 84 6.35 1.43 0.28
CA LEU A 84 6.37 0.14 0.95
C LEU A 84 6.54 -0.98 -0.06
N GLY A 85 7.53 -1.84 0.15
CA GLY A 85 7.71 -3.06 -0.64
C GLY A 85 6.77 -4.17 -0.18
N LEU A 86 6.40 -5.04 -1.13
CA LEU A 86 5.67 -6.28 -0.90
C LEU A 86 6.56 -7.48 -1.25
N LEU A 87 6.80 -8.37 -0.29
CA LEU A 87 7.62 -9.58 -0.45
C LEU A 87 6.76 -10.83 -0.28
N ASP A 88 7.07 -11.91 -1.00
CA ASP A 88 6.38 -13.21 -0.84
C ASP A 88 7.08 -14.15 0.16
N SER A 89 8.19 -13.71 0.74
CA SER A 89 8.92 -14.41 1.78
C SER A 89 9.62 -13.44 2.73
N PRO A 90 9.80 -13.80 4.02
CA PRO A 90 10.28 -12.89 5.06
C PRO A 90 11.78 -12.55 4.99
N GLY A 91 12.50 -13.10 4.01
CA GLY A 91 13.93 -12.88 3.77
C GLY A 91 14.29 -13.09 2.29
N GLY A 92 13.35 -12.83 1.38
CA GLY A 92 13.59 -12.91 -0.04
C GLY A 92 14.39 -11.70 -0.51
N ASP A 93 15.52 -11.96 -1.17
CA ASP A 93 16.31 -10.95 -1.88
C ASP A 93 15.65 -10.58 -3.23
N ASP A 94 14.72 -11.43 -3.69
CA ASP A 94 13.84 -11.17 -4.82
C ASP A 94 12.71 -10.25 -4.36
N TYR A 95 12.99 -8.94 -4.37
CA TYR A 95 11.93 -7.95 -4.50
C TYR A 95 11.13 -8.35 -5.75
N MET A 96 9.95 -8.94 -5.54
CA MET A 96 8.96 -9.14 -6.60
C MET A 96 8.90 -7.83 -7.38
N THR A 97 9.29 -7.90 -8.66
CA THR A 97 9.35 -6.80 -9.64
C THR A 97 8.53 -5.59 -9.20
N GLU A 98 9.19 -4.61 -8.56
CA GLU A 98 8.71 -3.24 -8.30
C GLU A 98 7.28 -3.08 -7.75
N SER A 99 6.68 -4.11 -7.14
CA SER A 99 5.30 -4.05 -6.67
C SER A 99 5.28 -3.44 -5.27
N GLY A 100 5.36 -2.12 -5.23
CA GLY A 100 5.15 -1.34 -4.01
C GLY A 100 3.65 -1.19 -3.73
N LEU A 101 3.24 -1.13 -2.47
CA LEU A 101 1.86 -0.77 -2.16
C LEU A 101 1.60 0.64 -2.68
N ASN A 102 0.49 0.82 -3.38
CA ASN A 102 0.06 2.14 -3.83
C ASN A 102 -0.39 2.98 -2.63
N SER A 103 -0.25 4.29 -2.75
CA SER A 103 -0.84 5.22 -1.80
C SER A 103 -1.42 6.40 -2.57
N PRO A 104 -2.66 6.82 -2.25
CA PRO A 104 -3.22 8.08 -2.74
C PRO A 104 -2.33 9.29 -2.42
N SER A 105 -1.47 9.17 -1.40
CA SER A 105 -0.52 10.23 -1.05
C SER A 105 0.56 10.43 -2.12
N TYR A 106 0.84 9.43 -2.96
CA TYR A 106 1.83 9.51 -4.04
C TYR A 106 1.44 10.54 -5.10
N GLU A 107 0.15 10.62 -5.47
CA GLU A 107 -0.34 11.58 -6.47
C GLU A 107 -0.09 13.04 -6.06
N THR A 108 -0.06 13.30 -4.76
CA THR A 108 0.14 14.64 -4.20
C THR A 108 1.57 14.89 -3.72
N SER A 109 2.43 13.87 -3.77
CA SER A 109 3.82 13.97 -3.35
C SER A 109 4.69 14.46 -4.50
N ASP A 110 5.54 15.46 -4.24
CA ASP A 110 6.61 15.85 -5.16
C ASP A 110 7.85 14.91 -5.06
N ARG A 111 7.77 13.87 -4.23
CA ARG A 111 8.86 12.92 -3.94
C ARG A 111 8.64 11.54 -4.55
N VAL A 112 7.49 11.27 -5.15
CA VAL A 112 7.17 9.99 -5.79
C VAL A 112 6.71 10.28 -7.21
N GLU A 113 7.32 9.61 -8.18
CA GLU A 113 6.90 9.66 -9.58
C GLU A 113 6.49 8.25 -10.01
N VAL A 114 5.20 8.03 -10.27
CA VAL A 114 4.66 6.77 -10.79
C VAL A 114 4.65 6.84 -12.31
N LYS A 115 5.26 5.85 -12.96
CA LYS A 115 5.35 5.69 -14.42
C LYS A 115 4.62 4.41 -14.83
N PRO A 116 4.22 4.27 -16.11
CA PRO A 116 3.52 3.07 -16.59
C PRO A 116 4.28 1.74 -16.38
N ASN A 117 5.59 1.80 -16.14
CA ASN A 117 6.47 0.65 -16.02
C ASN A 117 7.40 0.75 -14.79
N GLY A 118 6.98 1.44 -13.74
CA GLY A 118 7.73 1.51 -12.49
C GLY A 118 7.46 2.76 -11.67
N MET A 119 8.19 2.90 -10.58
CA MET A 119 8.12 4.04 -9.67
C MET A 119 9.53 4.57 -9.40
N SER A 120 9.68 5.88 -9.27
CA SER A 120 10.93 6.48 -8.80
C SER A 120 10.69 7.37 -7.58
N ILE A 121 11.62 7.32 -6.63
CA ILE A 121 11.56 8.06 -5.38
C ILE A 121 12.68 9.09 -5.34
N SER A 122 12.37 10.30 -4.88
CA SER A 122 13.39 11.31 -4.61
C SER A 122 14.26 10.89 -3.42
N SER A 123 15.57 11.05 -3.56
CA SER A 123 16.53 10.84 -2.47
C SER A 123 16.49 11.93 -1.40
N GLU A 124 15.66 12.97 -1.56
CA GLU A 124 15.44 13.99 -0.53
C GLU A 124 14.43 13.49 0.53
N PRO A 125 14.84 13.31 1.80
CA PRO A 125 13.97 12.73 2.80
C PRO A 125 12.93 13.74 3.33
N LEU A 126 11.80 13.21 3.78
CA LEU A 126 10.82 13.91 4.60
C LEU A 126 11.11 13.62 6.07
N THR A 127 11.33 14.67 6.86
CA THR A 127 11.59 14.56 8.30
C THR A 127 10.51 15.29 9.11
N ARG A 128 9.81 14.58 10.00
CA ARG A 128 8.84 15.18 10.94
C ARG A 128 8.86 14.45 12.28
N THR A 129 8.30 15.10 13.31
CA THR A 129 8.28 14.60 14.69
C THR A 129 6.92 14.02 15.07
N ILE A 130 6.92 12.87 15.75
CA ILE A 130 5.76 12.33 16.47
C ILE A 130 5.99 12.55 17.96
N LYS A 131 5.08 13.29 18.62
CA LYS A 131 5.13 13.51 20.06
C LYS A 131 4.74 12.23 20.83
N PRO A 132 5.11 12.10 22.11
CA PRO A 132 4.67 10.99 22.96
C PRO A 132 3.14 10.80 22.93
N GLY A 133 2.69 9.55 22.84
CA GLY A 133 1.28 9.16 22.77
C GLY A 133 0.52 9.71 21.55
N LYS A 134 1.24 10.11 20.50
CA LYS A 134 0.63 10.51 19.22
C LYS A 134 0.79 9.41 18.20
N LEU A 135 -0.29 9.24 17.44
CA LEU A 135 -0.38 8.33 16.31
C LEU A 135 -0.43 9.10 14.99
N VAL A 136 0.01 8.43 13.93
CA VAL A 136 -0.09 8.89 12.55
C VAL A 136 -0.55 7.74 11.70
N SER A 137 -1.53 7.99 10.84
CA SER A 137 -2.08 6.97 9.95
C SER A 137 -1.94 7.33 8.48
N ARG A 138 -1.79 6.32 7.62
CA ARG A 138 -1.80 6.43 6.16
C ARG A 138 -2.53 5.27 5.53
N ARG A 139 -3.22 5.56 4.41
CA ARG A 139 -3.85 4.56 3.56
C ARG A 139 -2.87 4.09 2.49
N TYR A 140 -2.83 2.79 2.32
CA TYR A 140 -2.16 2.08 1.26
C TYR A 140 -3.15 1.14 0.57
N GLU A 141 -2.86 0.84 -0.68
CA GLU A 141 -3.68 0.06 -1.59
C GLU A 141 -2.85 -1.09 -2.15
N LEU A 142 -3.45 -2.27 -2.17
CA LEU A 142 -2.90 -3.45 -2.83
C LEU A 142 -3.80 -3.79 -4.01
N ASP A 143 -3.29 -3.58 -5.22
CA ASP A 143 -4.01 -3.89 -6.45
C ASP A 143 -3.97 -5.39 -6.74
N GLY A 144 -5.06 -5.90 -7.32
CA GLY A 144 -5.14 -7.33 -7.65
C GLY A 144 -4.08 -7.77 -8.68
N ASP A 145 -3.65 -6.86 -9.56
CA ASP A 145 -2.63 -7.12 -10.58
C ASP A 145 -1.22 -7.35 -9.99
N ASP A 146 -0.97 -6.89 -8.75
CA ASP A 146 0.29 -7.12 -8.04
C ASP A 146 0.34 -8.51 -7.37
N ILE A 147 -0.77 -9.26 -7.40
CA ILE A 147 -0.91 -10.57 -6.75
C ILE A 147 -0.93 -11.66 -7.82
N TYR A 148 0.16 -12.43 -7.90
CA TYR A 148 0.27 -13.54 -8.85
C TYR A 148 -0.25 -14.88 -8.30
N ARG A 149 -0.36 -15.03 -6.97
CA ARG A 149 -0.79 -16.27 -6.31
C ARG A 149 -1.36 -16.01 -4.92
N ALA A 150 -2.21 -16.92 -4.45
CA ALA A 150 -2.57 -16.98 -3.04
C ALA A 150 -1.36 -17.36 -2.19
N GLY A 151 -1.30 -16.86 -0.95
CA GLY A 151 -0.21 -17.10 -0.03
C GLY A 151 -0.06 -16.03 1.04
N THR A 152 1.04 -16.10 1.77
CA THR A 152 1.43 -15.10 2.76
C THR A 152 2.46 -14.16 2.16
N TYR A 153 2.22 -12.86 2.35
CA TYR A 153 3.05 -11.77 1.88
C TYR A 153 3.49 -10.90 3.06
N TYR A 154 4.56 -10.14 2.86
CA TYR A 154 5.18 -9.31 3.87
C TYR A 154 5.33 -7.88 3.36
N VAL A 155 4.85 -6.91 4.13
CA VAL A 155 5.05 -5.48 3.85
C VAL A 155 6.24 -4.98 4.65
N VAL A 156 7.16 -4.30 3.96
CA VAL A 156 8.43 -3.80 4.53
C VAL A 156 8.63 -2.29 4.27
N PRO A 157 9.31 -1.56 5.17
CA PRO A 157 9.55 -0.11 5.10
C PRO A 157 10.65 0.31 4.12
N GLU A 158 10.88 -0.49 3.09
CA GLU A 158 11.99 -0.31 2.15
C GLU A 158 11.53 -0.59 0.72
N PHE A 159 11.88 0.35 -0.15
CA PHE A 159 11.74 0.27 -1.60
C PHE A 159 12.95 0.99 -2.21
N ASP A 160 13.57 0.38 -3.23
CA ASP A 160 14.70 0.97 -3.98
C ASP A 160 15.87 1.44 -3.10
N ASP A 161 16.27 0.66 -2.08
CA ASP A 161 17.36 0.96 -1.13
C ASP A 161 17.19 2.29 -0.34
N HIS A 162 15.95 2.74 -0.11
CA HIS A 162 15.63 3.94 0.67
C HIS A 162 14.95 3.59 2.02
N PRO A 163 15.67 2.99 3.01
CA PRO A 163 15.08 2.63 4.28
C PRO A 163 14.74 3.85 5.13
N SER A 164 13.58 3.80 5.79
CA SER A 164 13.18 4.82 6.76
C SER A 164 14.01 4.72 8.05
N SER A 165 14.15 5.84 8.76
CA SER A 165 14.92 5.89 10.02
C SER A 165 14.25 6.79 11.05
N TYR A 166 14.60 6.60 12.32
CA TYR A 166 14.08 7.39 13.43
C TYR A 166 15.17 7.79 14.44
N THR A 167 14.89 8.78 15.28
CA THR A 167 15.77 9.17 16.39
C THR A 167 15.01 9.89 17.50
N THR A 168 15.40 9.62 18.75
CA THR A 168 15.05 10.42 19.95
C THR A 168 16.16 11.41 20.33
N GLY A 169 17.33 11.35 19.69
CA GLY A 169 18.51 12.13 20.01
C GLY A 169 19.32 12.50 18.77
N ASP A 170 20.64 12.28 18.81
CA ASP A 170 21.56 12.72 17.75
C ASP A 170 21.86 11.63 16.69
N SER A 171 21.66 10.35 17.02
CA SER A 171 21.92 9.22 16.13
C SER A 171 20.62 8.67 15.54
N TRP A 172 20.63 8.40 14.23
CA TRP A 172 19.51 7.75 13.53
C TRP A 172 19.65 6.22 13.61
N SER A 173 18.53 5.56 13.90
CA SER A 173 18.35 4.11 13.83
C SER A 173 17.40 3.76 12.68
N THR A 174 17.52 2.58 12.09
CA THR A 174 16.57 2.09 11.08
C THR A 174 15.18 1.95 11.69
N LEU A 175 14.15 2.40 10.98
CA LEU A 175 12.76 2.20 11.37
C LEU A 175 12.28 0.88 10.76
N ASP A 176 12.40 -0.20 11.53
CA ASP A 176 11.96 -1.52 11.09
C ASP A 176 10.54 -1.81 11.55
N TYR A 177 9.72 -2.28 10.62
CA TYR A 177 8.46 -2.93 10.93
C TYR A 177 8.16 -3.97 9.86
N ARG A 178 7.35 -4.95 10.22
CA ARG A 178 6.93 -5.98 9.29
C ARG A 178 5.48 -6.29 9.53
N LEU A 179 4.72 -6.29 8.45
CA LEU A 179 3.34 -6.76 8.45
C LEU A 179 3.24 -8.02 7.61
N GLN A 180 2.43 -8.96 8.08
CA GLN A 180 2.02 -10.13 7.34
C GLN A 180 0.63 -9.89 6.74
N LEU A 181 0.48 -10.19 5.45
CA LEU A 181 -0.79 -10.25 4.73
C LEU A 181 -1.05 -11.70 4.31
N ASP A 182 -2.21 -12.25 4.65
CA ASP A 182 -2.65 -13.53 4.07
C ASP A 182 -3.62 -13.25 2.93
N ILE A 183 -3.34 -13.84 1.78
CA ILE A 183 -4.07 -13.62 0.53
C ILE A 183 -4.62 -14.97 0.04
N GLU A 184 -5.91 -14.99 -0.28
CA GLU A 184 -6.59 -16.16 -0.84
C GLU A 184 -7.16 -15.86 -2.22
N GLU A 185 -7.21 -16.88 -3.07
CA GLU A 185 -7.97 -16.83 -4.31
C GLU A 185 -9.48 -16.81 -4.01
N LYS A 186 -10.18 -15.91 -4.69
CA LYS A 186 -11.63 -15.79 -4.61
C LYS A 186 -12.26 -16.73 -5.64
N ALA A 187 -12.86 -17.80 -5.15
CA ALA A 187 -13.66 -18.69 -5.98
C ALA A 187 -14.82 -17.90 -6.61
N ARG A 188 -14.82 -17.76 -7.94
CA ARG A 188 -15.98 -17.23 -8.66
C ARG A 188 -17.07 -18.30 -8.62
N LEU A 189 -18.22 -18.00 -8.01
CA LEU A 189 -19.38 -18.89 -8.06
C LEU A 189 -19.74 -19.12 -9.54
N PRO A 190 -20.02 -20.36 -9.96
CA PRO A 190 -20.56 -20.60 -11.29
C PRO A 190 -21.93 -19.92 -11.37
N PHE A 191 -22.07 -19.02 -12.34
CA PHE A 191 -23.33 -18.39 -12.72
C PHE A 191 -24.32 -19.40 -13.32
#